data_AF-A0A7S1QAI5-F1
#
_entry.id   AF-A0A7S1QAI5-F1
#
_cell.length_a   1.000
_cell.length_b   1.000
_cell.length_c   1.000
_cell.angle_alpha   90.00
_cell.angle_beta   90.00
_cell.angle_gamma   90.00
#
_symmetry.space_group_name_H-M   'P 1'
#
loop_
_entity.id
_entity.type
_entity.pdbx_description
1 polymer ?
#
loop_
_entity_poly.entity_id
_entity_poly.type
_entity_poly.pdbx_seq_one_letter_code
_entity_poly.pdbx_strand_id
1 'polypeptide(L)'
;EQGQAATFEDKIRICQRSYRLLRSKLDFNPADIIFDCNVLTIATGLPEHNGYGIDFINAVAEIRRTCPCVSFSGGLSNLSFSFRGLNSLRDAMHSVFLY
;
A
#
# COMPACT_ATOMS: atom_id res chain seq x y z
N GLU A 1 0.58 -19.52 1.37
CA GLU A 1 -0.10 -18.21 1.34
C GLU A 1 -0.67 -17.98 -0.07
N GLN A 2 -1.80 -17.27 -0.20
CA GLN A 2 -2.49 -17.06 -1.49
C GLN A 2 -1.96 -15.84 -2.27
N GLY A 3 -0.67 -15.81 -2.58
CA GLY A 3 -0.10 -14.78 -3.46
C GLY A 3 -0.05 -13.35 -2.89
N GLN A 4 0.17 -12.39 -3.79
CA GLN A 4 0.37 -10.97 -3.48
C GLN A 4 -0.95 -10.23 -3.27
N ALA A 5 -1.01 -9.35 -2.26
CA ALA A 5 -2.16 -8.49 -1.99
C ALA A 5 -2.29 -7.37 -3.05
N ALA A 6 -2.90 -7.71 -4.18
CA ALA A 6 -3.07 -6.80 -5.32
C ALA A 6 -4.35 -5.95 -5.18
N THR A 7 -5.45 -6.53 -4.70
CA THR A 7 -6.74 -5.84 -4.57
C THR A 7 -6.84 -5.05 -3.27
N PHE A 8 -7.76 -4.08 -3.25
CA PHE A 8 -8.14 -3.32 -2.06
C PHE A 8 -8.52 -4.24 -0.89
N GLU A 9 -9.38 -5.24 -1.13
CA GLU A 9 -9.88 -6.17 -0.12
C GLU A 9 -8.77 -7.02 0.48
N ASP A 10 -7.82 -7.48 -0.34
CA ASP A 10 -6.71 -8.29 0.13
C ASP A 10 -5.75 -7.48 1.00
N LYS A 11 -5.44 -6.24 0.62
CA LYS A 11 -4.59 -5.32 1.40
C LYS A 11 -5.16 -5.14 2.81
N ILE A 12 -6.46 -4.85 2.90
CA ILE A 12 -7.15 -4.67 4.19
C ILE A 12 -7.17 -5.96 5.01
N ARG A 13 -7.64 -7.06 4.41
CA ARG A 13 -7.81 -8.35 5.09
C ARG A 13 -6.49 -8.82 5.71
N ILE A 14 -5.38 -8.67 5.00
CA ILE A 14 -4.05 -9.10 5.45
C ILE A 14 -3.53 -8.19 6.57
N CYS A 15 -3.63 -6.86 6.42
CA CYS A 15 -3.17 -5.92 7.44
C CYS A 15 -3.98 -6.06 8.74
N GLN A 16 -5.31 -6.13 8.65
CA GLN A 16 -6.17 -6.31 9.83
C GLN A 16 -5.91 -7.64 10.55
N ARG A 17 -5.69 -8.73 9.79
CA ARG A 17 -5.32 -10.02 10.37
C ARG A 17 -3.98 -9.91 11.11
N SER A 18 -2.99 -9.26 10.50
CA SER A 18 -1.66 -9.08 11.09
C SER A 18 -1.72 -8.21 12.34
N TYR A 19 -2.47 -7.11 12.31
CA TYR A 19 -2.72 -6.25 13.48
C TYR A 19 -3.31 -7.03 14.65
N ARG A 20 -4.36 -7.83 14.41
CA ARG A 20 -4.96 -8.68 15.44
C ARG A 20 -3.97 -9.69 16.01
N LEU A 21 -3.14 -10.32 15.18
CA LEU A 21 -2.14 -11.27 15.66
C LEU A 21 -1.08 -10.58 16.53
N LEU A 22 -0.55 -9.44 16.10
CA LEU A 22 0.45 -8.68 16.83
C LEU A 22 -0.07 -8.15 18.17
N ARG A 23 -1.30 -7.60 18.19
CA ARG A 23 -1.92 -7.06 19.41
C ARG A 23 -2.37 -8.17 20.36
N SER A 24 -3.07 -9.20 19.87
CA SER A 24 -3.70 -10.18 20.77
C SER A 24 -2.75 -11.28 21.24
N LYS A 25 -1.71 -11.62 20.47
CA LYS A 25 -0.81 -12.73 20.85
C LYS A 25 0.51 -12.27 21.44
N LEU A 26 0.97 -11.07 21.09
CA LEU A 26 2.30 -10.58 21.45
C LEU A 26 2.25 -9.27 22.26
N ASP A 27 1.06 -8.71 22.47
CA ASP A 27 0.86 -7.36 23.03
C ASP A 27 1.78 -6.31 22.42
N PHE A 28 2.00 -6.40 21.11
CA PHE A 28 2.92 -5.52 20.41
C PHE A 28 2.36 -4.09 20.41
N ASN A 29 3.20 -3.10 20.68
CA ASN A 29 2.78 -1.70 20.67
C ASN A 29 2.38 -1.29 19.25
N PRO A 30 1.14 -0.79 19.01
CA PRO A 30 0.69 -0.46 17.66
C PRO A 30 1.49 0.68 17.02
N ALA A 31 2.08 1.58 17.81
CA ALA A 31 2.94 2.65 17.31
C ALA A 31 4.22 2.13 16.61
N ASP A 32 4.64 0.91 16.95
CA ASP A 32 5.80 0.24 16.37
C ASP A 32 5.43 -0.60 15.13
N ILE A 33 4.15 -0.62 14.73
CA ILE A 33 3.68 -1.34 13.55
C ILE A 33 3.70 -0.41 12.34
N ILE A 34 4.45 -0.79 11.31
CA ILE A 34 4.47 -0.13 10.00
C ILE A 34 3.90 -1.10 8.97
N PHE A 35 2.76 -0.76 8.37
CA PHE A 35 2.20 -1.55 7.27
C PHE A 35 2.69 -1.05 5.91
N ASP A 36 3.14 -1.99 5.07
CA ASP A 36 3.31 -1.77 3.64
C ASP A 36 2.10 -2.38 2.91
N CYS A 37 1.29 -1.54 2.28
CA CYS A 37 0.10 -1.97 1.54
C CYS A 37 0.40 -2.30 0.06
N ASN A 38 1.68 -2.48 -0.30
CA ASN A 38 2.19 -2.74 -1.65
C ASN A 38 1.81 -1.66 -2.66
N VAL A 39 2.72 -0.70 -2.86
CA VAL A 39 2.67 0.20 -4.02
C VAL A 39 3.07 -0.59 -5.27
N LEU A 40 2.14 -0.74 -6.21
CA LEU A 40 2.33 -1.51 -7.44
C LEU A 40 2.44 -0.58 -8.66
N THR A 41 3.07 -1.10 -9.71
CA THR A 41 3.27 -0.36 -10.96
C THR A 41 1.95 -0.10 -11.67
N ILE A 42 1.73 1.15 -12.10
CA ILE A 42 0.59 1.53 -12.95
C ILE A 42 1.04 1.84 -14.38
N ALA A 43 0.07 2.05 -15.29
CA ALA A 43 0.33 2.36 -16.69
C ALA A 43 1.19 1.30 -17.42
N THR A 44 1.01 0.03 -17.08
CA THR A 44 1.76 -1.09 -17.68
C THR A 44 1.20 -1.55 -19.04
N GLY A 45 0.12 -0.91 -19.52
CA GLY A 45 -0.64 -1.37 -20.69
C GLY A 45 -1.69 -2.46 -20.39
N LEU A 46 -1.85 -2.85 -19.13
CA LEU A 46 -2.80 -3.87 -18.67
C LEU A 46 -3.94 -3.19 -17.88
N PRO A 47 -5.21 -3.27 -18.33
CA PRO A 47 -6.33 -2.59 -17.69
C PRO A 47 -6.51 -2.91 -16.20
N GLU A 48 -6.19 -4.14 -15.79
CA GLU A 48 -6.26 -4.62 -14.41
C GLU A 48 -5.33 -3.85 -13.45
N HIS A 49 -4.28 -3.20 -13.95
CA HIS A 49 -3.33 -2.44 -13.13
C HIS A 49 -3.72 -0.97 -12.94
N ASN A 50 -4.73 -0.48 -13.65
CA ASN A 50 -5.14 0.92 -13.58
C ASN A 50 -5.66 1.33 -12.18
N GLY A 51 -6.23 0.36 -11.45
CA GLY A 51 -6.78 0.58 -10.10
C GLY A 51 -5.73 0.60 -8.99
N TYR A 52 -4.50 0.11 -9.21
CA TYR A 52 -3.57 -0.14 -8.11
C TYR A 52 -3.19 1.08 -7.28
N GLY A 53 -3.10 2.26 -7.90
CA GLY A 53 -2.83 3.51 -7.19
C GLY A 53 -3.96 3.89 -6.23
N ILE A 54 -5.21 3.84 -6.71
CA ILE A 54 -6.37 4.21 -5.90
C ILE A 54 -6.68 3.15 -4.85
N ASP A 55 -6.47 1.87 -5.17
CA ASP A 55 -6.63 0.75 -4.23
C ASP A 55 -5.67 0.88 -3.05
N PHE A 56 -4.42 1.31 -3.28
CA PHE A 56 -3.47 1.60 -2.21
C PHE A 56 -3.97 2.72 -1.30
N ILE A 57 -4.37 3.87 -1.87
CA ILE A 57 -4.83 5.04 -1.10
C ILE A 57 -6.05 4.66 -0.25
N ASN A 58 -7.04 4.01 -0.87
CA ASN A 58 -8.24 3.58 -0.17
C ASN A 58 -7.94 2.56 0.92
N ALA A 59 -7.05 1.59 0.65
CA ALA A 59 -6.67 0.59 1.63
C ALA A 59 -5.97 1.21 2.84
N VAL A 60 -5.05 2.15 2.62
CA VAL A 60 -4.38 2.90 3.71
C VAL A 60 -5.39 3.66 4.56
N ALA A 61 -6.36 4.33 3.94
CA ALA A 61 -7.42 5.04 4.66
C ALA A 61 -8.26 4.10 5.55
N GLU A 62 -8.68 2.96 5.00
CA GLU A 62 -9.50 1.99 5.72
C GLU A 62 -8.73 1.24 6.82
N ILE A 63 -7.47 0.90 6.58
CA ILE A 63 -6.60 0.28 7.59
C ILE A 63 -6.33 1.29 8.71
N ARG A 64 -6.09 2.57 8.41
CA ARG A 64 -5.90 3.58 9.45
C ARG A 64 -7.13 3.72 10.35
N ARG A 65 -8.33 3.58 9.78
CA ARG A 65 -9.60 3.60 10.52
C ARG A 65 -9.78 2.37 11.41
N THR A 66 -9.36 1.20 10.95
CA THR A 66 -9.64 -0.10 11.60
C THR A 66 -8.48 -0.63 12.46
N CYS A 67 -7.27 -0.11 12.25
CA CYS A 67 -6.04 -0.45 12.97
C CYS A 67 -5.42 0.85 13.51
N PRO A 68 -5.89 1.36 14.67
CA PRO A 68 -5.43 2.65 15.19
C PRO A 68 -3.96 2.61 15.61
N CYS A 69 -3.33 3.79 15.63
CA CYS A 69 -1.95 4.02 16.05
C CYS A 69 -0.85 3.38 15.19
N VAL A 70 -1.18 2.74 14.06
CA VAL A 70 -0.18 2.22 13.13
C VAL A 70 0.36 3.28 12.18
N SER A 71 1.55 3.04 11.65
CA SER A 71 2.16 3.82 10.59
C SER A 71 2.12 3.08 9.26
N PHE A 72 2.35 3.79 8.16
CA PHE A 72 2.33 3.23 6.80
C PHE A 72 3.62 3.55 6.07
N SER A 73 4.05 2.62 5.24
CA SER A 73 5.16 2.78 4.31
C SER A 73 4.76 2.21 2.94
N GLY A 74 5.55 2.53 1.93
CA GLY A 74 5.37 1.98 0.60
C GLY A 74 6.51 2.36 -0.33
N GLY A 75 6.94 1.41 -1.16
CA GLY A 75 7.96 1.64 -2.19
C GLY A 75 7.46 2.53 -3.33
N LEU A 76 7.47 3.85 -3.13
CA LEU A 76 6.90 4.83 -4.07
C LEU A 76 7.43 4.71 -5.50
N SER A 77 8.73 4.42 -5.66
CA SER A 77 9.38 4.24 -6.97
C SER A 77 8.79 3.11 -7.81
N ASN A 78 8.06 2.17 -7.21
CA ASN A 78 7.39 1.08 -7.93
C ASN A 78 6.22 1.62 -8.76
N LEU A 79 5.50 2.64 -8.28
CA LEU A 79 4.35 3.22 -8.96
C LEU A 79 4.69 3.65 -10.40
N SER A 80 5.86 4.27 -10.55
CA SER A 80 6.32 4.92 -11.79
C SER A 80 7.26 4.04 -12.63
N PHE A 81 7.34 2.74 -12.35
CA PHE A 81 8.29 1.84 -13.01
C PHE A 81 8.11 1.79 -14.54
N SER A 82 6.86 1.91 -15.03
CA SER A 82 6.55 1.97 -16.46
C SER A 82 7.19 3.15 -17.20
N PHE A 83 7.66 4.16 -16.47
CA PHE A 83 8.23 5.40 -17.02
C PHE A 83 9.75 5.52 -16.76
N ARG A 84 10.44 4.39 -16.60
CA ARG A 84 11.91 4.36 -16.46
C ARG A 84 12.58 5.14 -17.60
N GLY A 85 13.53 6.00 -17.23
CA GLY A 85 14.20 6.92 -18.16
C GLY A 85 13.57 8.32 -18.22
N LEU A 86 12.34 8.50 -17.74
CA LEU A 86 11.65 9.80 -17.69
C LEU A 86 11.58 10.34 -16.26
N ASN A 87 12.72 10.67 -15.66
CA ASN A 87 12.81 11.03 -14.23
C ASN A 87 11.89 12.20 -13.84
N SER A 88 11.77 13.23 -14.67
CA SER A 88 10.87 14.37 -14.41
C SER A 88 9.40 13.96 -14.27
N LEU A 89 8.93 13.02 -15.11
CA LEU A 89 7.59 12.47 -15.02
C LEU A 89 7.42 11.61 -13.77
N ARG A 90 8.42 10.78 -13.46
CA ARG A 90 8.39 9.92 -12.26
C ARG A 90 8.31 10.75 -10.98
N ASP A 91 9.09 11.81 -10.87
CA ASP A 91 9.09 12.71 -9.70
C ASP A 91 7.76 13.47 -9.57
N ALA A 92 7.16 13.88 -10.68
CA ALA A 92 5.82 14.46 -10.69
C ALA A 92 4.76 13.46 -10.20
N MET A 93 4.79 12.21 -10.69
CA MET A 93 3.88 11.15 -10.23
C MET A 93 4.04 10.87 -8.74
N HIS A 94 5.28 10.81 -8.24
CA HIS A 94 5.58 10.60 -6.82
C HIS A 94 4.99 11.72 -5.96
N SER A 95 5.13 12.98 -6.41
CA SER A 95 4.62 14.15 -5.70
C SER A 95 3.09 14.13 -5.63
N VAL A 96 2.42 13.82 -6.74
CA VAL A 96 0.95 13.72 -6.80
C VAL A 96 0.42 12.55 -5.97
N PHE A 97 1.14 11.43 -5.93
CA PHE A 97 0.70 10.27 -5.15
C PHE A 97 0.82 10.46 -3.63
N LEU A 98 1.75 11.31 -3.18
CA LEU A 98 1.97 11.58 -1.75
C LEU A 98 1.07 12.69 -1.18
N TYR A 99 0.51 13.55 -2.03
CA TYR A 99 -0.32 14.70 -1.65
C TYR A 99 -1.81 14.33 -1.57
#